data_AF-A0A8X6YF91-F1
#
_entry.id   AF-A0A8X6YF91-F1
#
_cell.length_a   1.000
_cell.length_b   1.000
_cell.length_c   1.000
_cell.angle_alpha   90.00
_cell.angle_beta   90.00
_cell.angle_gamma   90.00
#
_symmetry.space_group_name_H-M   'P 1'
#
loop_
_entity.id
_entity.type
_entity.pdbx_description
1 polymer ?
#
loop_
_entity_poly.entity_id
_entity_poly.type
_entity_poly.pdbx_seq_one_letter_code
_entity_poly.pdbx_strand_id
1 'polypeptide(L)'
;MFSGDPKEYLTLWSIFSKIHDSEELTAIDKFQYLYQSMEPDFKAARLISSFPITAENYPKAIEQLKLRFGREDLLVQIYVRDLLSLVLKIATTARNAPDLATMYDMLETK
;
A
#
# COMPACT_ATOMS: atom_id res chain seq x y z
N MET A 1 6.74 9.24 -5.61
CA MET A 1 7.08 7.90 -6.15
C MET A 1 6.58 6.87 -5.15
N PHE A 2 6.23 5.67 -5.60
CA PHE A 2 5.62 4.62 -4.78
C PHE A 2 6.57 3.43 -4.60
N SER A 3 6.88 3.10 -3.36
CA SER A 3 7.78 1.99 -3.02
C SER A 3 7.07 0.62 -3.02
N GLY A 4 5.77 0.61 -2.81
CA GLY A 4 5.02 -0.62 -2.48
C GLY A 4 4.61 -0.72 -1.02
N ASP A 5 4.83 0.32 -0.20
CA ASP A 5 4.24 0.42 1.13
C ASP A 5 2.71 0.57 1.02
N PRO A 6 1.90 -0.31 1.63
CA PRO A 6 0.44 -0.18 1.64
C PRO A 6 -0.06 1.20 2.12
N LYS A 7 0.67 1.89 3.00
CA LYS A 7 0.30 3.24 3.48
C LYS A 7 0.43 4.31 2.40
N GLU A 8 1.29 4.11 1.42
CA GLU A 8 1.48 5.04 0.30
C GLU A 8 0.49 4.81 -0.84
N TYR A 9 -0.16 3.64 -0.87
CA TYR A 9 -1.00 3.22 -1.99
C TYR A 9 -2.16 4.17 -2.25
N LEU A 10 -2.87 4.62 -1.21
CA LEU A 10 -4.00 5.57 -1.38
C LEU A 10 -3.53 6.89 -1.99
N THR A 11 -2.37 7.38 -1.54
CA THR A 11 -1.76 8.59 -2.08
C THR A 11 -1.42 8.40 -3.55
N LEU A 12 -0.75 7.29 -3.91
CA LEU A 12 -0.47 6.96 -5.31
C LEU A 12 -1.76 6.93 -6.14
N TRP A 13 -2.75 6.14 -5.72
CA TRP A 13 -3.95 5.89 -6.51
C TRP A 13 -4.80 7.15 -6.70
N SER A 14 -4.89 8.02 -5.68
CA SER A 14 -5.62 9.30 -5.77
C SER A 14 -5.05 10.26 -6.83
N ILE A 15 -3.74 10.19 -7.06
CA ILE A 15 -3.05 10.99 -8.07
C ILE A 15 -3.13 10.28 -9.43
N PHE A 16 -2.84 8.98 -9.44
CA PHE A 16 -2.73 8.19 -10.66
C PHE A 16 -4.07 7.89 -11.34
N SER A 17 -5.19 7.86 -10.60
CA SER A 17 -6.52 7.62 -11.17
C SER A 17 -6.87 8.61 -12.30
N LYS A 18 -6.47 9.88 -12.17
CA LYS A 18 -6.67 10.89 -13.21
C LYS A 18 -5.97 10.53 -14.53
N ILE A 19 -4.79 9.91 -14.46
CA ILE A 19 -4.05 9.42 -15.63
C ILE A 19 -4.72 8.14 -16.16
N HIS A 20 -5.10 7.24 -15.26
CA HIS A 20 -5.77 5.98 -15.61
C HIS A 20 -7.07 6.20 -16.37
N ASP A 21 -7.87 7.17 -15.93
CA ASP A 21 -9.21 7.46 -16.44
C ASP A 21 -9.21 8.46 -17.62
N SER A 22 -8.05 9.04 -17.96
CA SER A 22 -7.94 10.00 -19.07
C SER A 22 -8.23 9.33 -20.42
N GLU A 23 -9.16 9.87 -21.20
CA GLU A 23 -9.43 9.41 -22.58
C GLU A 23 -8.41 9.95 -23.60
N GLU A 24 -7.66 10.99 -23.23
CA GLU A 24 -6.67 11.64 -24.10
C GLU A 24 -5.35 10.86 -24.19
N LEU A 25 -5.06 10.02 -23.18
CA LEU A 25 -3.82 9.26 -23.10
C LEU A 25 -3.99 7.84 -23.63
N THR A 26 -3.02 7.37 -24.40
CA THR A 26 -3.01 5.97 -24.84
C THR A 26 -2.69 5.04 -23.69
N ALA A 27 -3.02 3.75 -23.82
CA ALA A 27 -2.63 2.74 -22.84
C ALA A 27 -1.10 2.69 -22.63
N ILE A 28 -0.31 2.95 -23.67
CA ILE A 28 1.15 2.99 -23.59
C ILE A 28 1.61 4.19 -22.77
N ASP A 29 1.07 5.39 -23.02
CA ASP A 29 1.42 6.60 -22.25
C ASP A 29 1.10 6.41 -20.77
N LYS A 30 -0.11 5.91 -20.47
CA LYS A 30 -0.53 5.60 -19.10
C LYS A 30 0.41 4.60 -18.43
N PHE A 31 0.89 3.60 -19.18
CA PHE A 31 1.82 2.61 -18.64
C PHE A 31 3.21 3.22 -18.38
N GLN A 32 3.69 4.10 -19.25
CA GLN A 32 4.94 4.82 -19.01
C GLN A 32 4.85 5.71 -17.76
N TYR A 33 3.74 6.43 -17.59
CA TYR A 33 3.50 7.19 -16.35
C TYR A 33 3.44 6.29 -15.12
N LEU A 34 2.80 5.12 -15.23
CA LEU A 34 2.76 4.15 -14.13
C LEU A 34 4.18 3.71 -13.74
N TYR A 35 5.00 3.36 -14.73
CA TYR A 35 6.39 2.95 -14.52
C TYR A 35 7.19 4.04 -13.82
N GLN A 36 7.08 5.29 -14.28
CA GLN A 36 7.78 6.44 -13.69
C GLN A 36 7.27 6.82 -12.29
N SER A 37 6.05 6.41 -11.95
CA SER A 37 5.48 6.66 -10.62
C SER A 37 6.04 5.71 -9.56
N MET A 38 6.74 4.65 -9.95
CA MET A 38 7.34 3.69 -9.02
C MET A 38 8.71 4.15 -8.55
N GLU A 39 9.03 3.89 -7.28
CA GLU A 39 10.37 4.15 -6.74
C GLU A 39 11.35 3.07 -7.20
N PRO A 40 12.50 3.43 -7.81
CA PRO A 40 13.50 2.46 -8.28
C PRO A 40 13.93 1.47 -7.19
N ASP A 41 14.25 0.24 -7.60
CA ASP A 41 14.73 -0.86 -6.74
C ASP A 41 13.73 -1.44 -5.70
N PHE A 42 12.58 -0.80 -5.50
CA PHE A 42 11.54 -1.28 -4.59
C PHE A 42 10.55 -2.27 -5.20
N LYS A 43 9.69 -2.85 -4.35
CA LYS A 43 8.77 -3.94 -4.70
C LYS A 43 7.77 -3.53 -5.80
N ALA A 44 7.27 -2.30 -5.74
CA ALA A 44 6.32 -1.80 -6.74
C ALA A 44 6.98 -1.65 -8.13
N ALA A 45 8.19 -1.07 -8.20
CA ALA A 45 8.94 -0.98 -9.45
C ALA A 45 9.23 -2.35 -10.06
N ARG A 46 9.65 -3.33 -9.25
CA ARG A 46 9.89 -4.72 -9.72
C ARG A 46 8.61 -5.38 -10.26
N LEU A 47 7.45 -5.10 -9.66
CA LEU A 47 6.18 -5.62 -10.17
C LEU A 47 5.87 -5.00 -11.54
N ILE A 48 5.92 -3.68 -11.65
CA ILE A 48 5.55 -2.98 -12.88
C ILE A 48 6.55 -3.26 -14.01
N SER A 49 7.84 -3.35 -13.71
CA SER A 49 8.89 -3.65 -14.70
C SER A 49 8.87 -5.10 -15.21
N SER A 50 8.18 -6.01 -14.52
CA SER A 50 8.02 -7.41 -14.97
C SER A 50 7.11 -7.55 -16.20
N PHE A 51 6.38 -6.50 -16.54
CA PHE A 51 5.50 -6.44 -17.71
C PHE A 51 6.14 -5.56 -18.80
N PRO A 52 6.28 -6.07 -20.04
CA PRO A 52 6.68 -5.23 -21.17
C PRO A 52 5.68 -4.08 -21.38
N ILE A 53 6.19 -2.85 -21.56
CA ILE A 53 5.37 -1.65 -21.81
C ILE A 53 4.68 -1.77 -23.16
N THR A 54 3.45 -2.25 -23.13
CA THR A 54 2.60 -2.57 -24.28
C THR A 54 1.14 -2.30 -23.90
N ALA A 55 0.30 -1.97 -24.88
CA ALA A 55 -1.10 -1.65 -24.61
C ALA A 55 -1.86 -2.84 -23.99
N GLU A 56 -1.55 -4.06 -24.42
CA GLU A 56 -2.20 -5.29 -23.95
C GLU A 56 -1.82 -5.66 -22.51
N ASN A 57 -0.64 -5.24 -22.03
CA ASN A 57 -0.18 -5.56 -20.69
C ASN A 57 -0.49 -4.46 -19.67
N TYR A 58 -0.85 -3.25 -20.10
CA TYR A 58 -1.23 -2.17 -19.17
C TYR A 58 -2.37 -2.57 -18.21
N PRO A 59 -3.50 -3.15 -18.69
CA PRO A 59 -4.58 -3.58 -17.78
C PRO A 59 -4.11 -4.63 -16.77
N LYS A 60 -3.25 -5.56 -17.19
CA LYS A 60 -2.69 -6.62 -16.33
C LYS A 60 -1.78 -6.03 -15.24
N ALA A 61 -0.94 -5.06 -15.60
CA ALA A 61 -0.07 -4.37 -14.65
C ALA A 61 -0.89 -3.61 -13.59
N ILE A 62 -1.98 -2.93 -14.00
CA ILE A 62 -2.90 -2.24 -13.09
C ILE A 62 -3.62 -3.22 -12.17
N GLU A 63 -4.15 -4.32 -12.72
CA GLU A 63 -4.82 -5.36 -11.91
C GLU A 63 -3.88 -5.92 -10.85
N GLN A 64 -2.65 -6.27 -11.22
CA GLN A 64 -1.66 -6.80 -10.27
C GLN A 64 -1.23 -5.76 -9.23
N LEU A 65 -1.12 -4.48 -9.61
CA LEU A 65 -0.85 -3.39 -8.68
C LEU A 65 -1.97 -3.28 -7.63
N LYS A 66 -3.23 -3.25 -8.07
CA LYS A 66 -4.41 -3.20 -7.19
C LYS A 66 -4.50 -4.42 -6.29
N LEU A 67 -4.33 -5.62 -6.85
CA LEU A 67 -4.41 -6.88 -6.10
C LEU A 67 -3.34 -6.95 -4.99
N ARG A 68 -2.13 -6.48 -5.28
CA ARG A 68 -0.99 -6.60 -4.36
C ARG A 68 -0.94 -5.49 -3.32
N PHE A 69 -1.33 -4.27 -3.69
CA PHE A 69 -1.13 -3.08 -2.86
C PHE A 69 -2.43 -2.34 -2.50
N GLY A 70 -3.51 -2.51 -3.27
CA GLY A 70 -4.82 -1.89 -3.03
C GLY A 70 -5.72 -2.62 -2.05
N ARG A 71 -5.12 -3.37 -1.14
CA ARG A 71 -5.78 -4.17 -0.10
C ARG A 71 -6.21 -3.28 1.06
N GLU A 72 -7.42 -2.70 0.98
CA GLU A 72 -7.97 -1.84 2.03
C GLU A 72 -8.06 -2.55 3.39
N ASP A 73 -8.37 -3.85 3.38
CA ASP A 73 -8.37 -4.74 4.55
C ASP A 73 -7.01 -4.74 5.28
N LEU A 74 -5.92 -4.83 4.51
CA LEU A 74 -4.56 -4.83 5.04
C LEU A 74 -4.21 -3.46 5.65
N LEU A 75 -4.66 -2.38 5.01
CA LEU A 75 -4.40 -1.03 5.49
C LEU A 75 -5.09 -0.76 6.83
N VAL A 76 -6.35 -1.22 7.00
CA VAL A 76 -7.06 -1.16 8.28
C VAL A 76 -6.29 -1.91 9.37
N GLN A 77 -5.83 -3.14 9.09
CA GLN A 77 -5.05 -3.93 10.04
C GLN A 77 -3.74 -3.24 10.45
N ILE A 78 -3.05 -2.60 9.50
CA ILE A 78 -1.82 -1.84 9.77
C ILE A 78 -2.12 -0.67 10.72
N TYR A 79 -3.16 0.11 10.47
CA TYR A 79 -3.52 1.24 11.33
C TYR A 79 -3.97 0.79 12.73
N VAL A 80 -4.74 -0.28 12.83
CA VAL A 80 -5.13 -0.87 14.13
C VAL A 80 -3.89 -1.29 14.91
N ARG A 81 -2.93 -1.98 14.29
CA ARG A 81 -1.68 -2.38 14.93
C ARG A 81 -0.85 -1.18 15.38
N ASP A 82 -0.78 -0.12 14.57
CA ASP A 82 -0.04 1.10 14.92
C ASP A 82 -0.69 1.81 16.12
N LEU A 83 -2.02 1.89 16.16
CA LEU A 83 -2.78 2.44 17.29
C LEU A 83 -2.56 1.61 18.56
N LEU A 84 -2.67 0.28 18.46
CA LEU A 84 -2.38 -0.62 19.59
C LEU A 84 -0.95 -0.44 20.10
N SER A 85 0.02 -0.36 19.19
CA SER A 85 1.43 -0.14 19.53
C SER A 85 1.63 1.21 20.25
N LEU A 86 0.91 2.24 19.86
CA LEU A 86 0.95 3.55 20.52
C LEU A 86 0.35 3.49 21.93
N VAL A 87 -0.83 2.87 22.09
CA VAL A 87 -1.48 2.69 23.39
C VAL A 87 -0.59 1.90 24.35
N LEU A 88 0.02 0.81 23.88
CA LEU A 88 0.93 -0.02 24.66
C LEU A 88 2.19 0.74 25.08
N LYS A 89 2.76 1.57 24.20
CA LYS A 89 3.87 2.46 24.57
C LYS A 89 3.46 3.45 25.67
N ILE A 90 2.30 4.09 25.53
CA ILE A 90 1.80 5.03 26.55
C ILE A 90 1.58 4.31 27.89
N ALA A 91 0.95 3.14 27.85
CA ALA A 91 0.68 2.33 29.03
C ALA A 91 1.98 1.94 29.74
N THR A 92 2.97 1.39 29.03
CA THR A 92 4.25 0.95 29.62
C THR A 92 5.15 2.11 30.08
N THR A 93 4.98 3.31 29.51
CA THR A 93 5.67 4.53 29.98
C THR A 93 5.02 5.11 31.25
N ALA A 94 3.73 4.86 31.46
CA ALA A 94 3.08 5.07 32.75
C ALA A 94 3.46 3.92 33.70
N ARG A 95 4.06 4.22 34.85
CA ARG A 95 4.79 3.27 35.72
C ARG A 95 4.03 2.03 36.24
N ASN A 96 2.76 1.79 35.88
CA ASN A 96 1.90 0.73 36.42
C ASN A 96 1.11 -0.09 35.37
N ALA A 97 1.52 -0.15 34.09
CA ALA A 97 0.78 -0.96 33.12
C ALA A 97 1.15 -2.47 33.17
N PRO A 98 0.16 -3.37 32.98
CA PRO A 98 0.41 -4.80 32.84
C PRO A 98 1.26 -5.11 31.61
N ASP A 99 2.00 -6.22 31.68
CA ASP A 99 2.94 -6.66 30.66
C ASP A 99 2.27 -6.87 29.29
N LEU A 100 3.06 -6.67 28.22
CA LEU A 100 2.65 -6.67 26.82
C LEU A 100 1.92 -7.95 26.41
N ALA A 101 2.34 -9.12 26.93
CA ALA A 101 1.70 -10.39 26.64
C ALA A 101 0.25 -10.40 27.15
N THR A 102 0.03 -9.90 28.36
CA THR A 102 -1.30 -9.84 29.00
C THR A 102 -2.28 -8.97 28.20
N MET A 103 -1.80 -7.85 27.66
CA MET A 103 -2.67 -6.95 26.87
C MET A 103 -3.02 -7.53 25.49
N TYR A 104 -2.11 -8.29 24.88
CA TYR A 104 -2.36 -8.95 23.60
C TYR A 104 -3.42 -10.06 23.74
N ASP A 105 -3.27 -10.90 24.78
CA ASP A 105 -4.22 -11.98 25.10
C ASP A 105 -5.65 -11.43 25.34
N MET A 106 -5.77 -10.27 26.00
CA MET A 106 -7.07 -9.63 26.25
C MET A 106 -7.78 -9.13 24.98
N LEU A 107 -7.03 -8.87 23.90
CA LEU A 107 -7.60 -8.43 22.63
C LEU A 107 -8.01 -9.61 21.74
N GLU A 108 -7.31 -10.75 21.83
CA GLU A 108 -7.66 -11.98 21.10
C GLU A 108 -8.87 -12.71 21.71
N THR A 109 -9.15 -12.53 23.00
CA THR A 109 -10.22 -13.28 23.70
C THR A 109 -11.63 -12.67 23.51
N LYS A 110 -11.92 -12.00 22.38
CA LYS A 110 -13.23 -11.37 22.15
C LYS A 110 -13.91 -11.76 20.84
#